data_AF-A0AAV1Z885-F1
#
_entry.id   AF-A0AAV1Z885-F1
#
_cell.length_a   1.000
_cell.length_b   1.000
_cell.length_c   1.000
_cell.angle_alpha   90.00
_cell.angle_beta   90.00
_cell.angle_gamma   90.00
#
_symmetry.space_group_name_H-M   'P 1'
#
loop_
_entity.id
_entity.type
_entity.pdbx_description
1 polymer ?
#
loop_
_entity_poly.entity_id
_entity_poly.type
_entity_poly.pdbx_seq_one_letter_code
_entity_poly.pdbx_strand_id
1 'polypeptide(L)'
;MQSVLIYGRFLTRALINGVYNYSSSTEAAVNRKRERDFRLLAVACGFPKVSSHFSALLNRGRYGDDASFFARYKTADVLGVADGVGGWRNYGIDPSRFSCTLMETCERLVVSGRFNPRNPGHLIAASYYELKENKEQILGSSTACVVVLNRTDQMLYTANIGDSGFLVMRNGQVVHRSEEQQHYFNTPFQLSLAPANITGLVHSDR
;
A
#
# COMPACT_ATOMS: atom_id res chain seq x y z
N MET A 1 6.96 -68.47 -34.90
CA MET A 1 7.41 -67.08 -34.72
C MET A 1 6.19 -66.22 -34.38
N GLN A 2 5.88 -66.05 -33.09
CA GLN A 2 4.75 -65.21 -32.67
C GLN A 2 5.20 -63.76 -32.65
N SER A 3 4.54 -62.98 -33.49
CA SER A 3 4.97 -61.68 -33.99
C SER A 3 4.99 -60.58 -32.93
N VAL A 4 6.04 -59.75 -33.01
CA VAL A 4 6.25 -58.44 -32.36
C VAL A 4 4.99 -57.55 -32.32
N LEU A 5 4.04 -57.76 -33.25
CA LEU A 5 2.77 -57.05 -33.34
C LEU A 5 1.82 -57.25 -32.14
N ILE A 6 1.89 -58.39 -31.44
CA ILE A 6 1.00 -58.68 -30.30
C ILE A 6 1.44 -57.86 -29.07
N TYR A 7 2.74 -57.84 -28.78
CA TYR A 7 3.30 -57.05 -27.67
C TYR A 7 3.14 -55.54 -27.88
N GLY A 8 3.19 -55.08 -29.14
CA GLY A 8 2.93 -53.68 -29.48
C GLY A 8 1.54 -53.22 -29.03
N ARG A 9 0.50 -54.03 -29.26
CA ARG A 9 -0.90 -53.70 -28.92
C ARG A 9 -1.17 -53.65 -27.42
N PHE A 10 -0.52 -54.49 -26.63
CA PHE A 10 -0.64 -54.44 -25.17
C PHE A 10 0.07 -53.22 -24.58
N LEU A 11 1.24 -52.84 -25.14
CA LEU A 11 1.96 -51.63 -24.73
C LEU A 11 1.15 -50.36 -25.06
N THR A 12 0.50 -50.30 -26.23
CA THR A 12 -0.34 -49.13 -26.59
C THR A 12 -1.54 -49.00 -25.67
N ARG A 13 -2.20 -50.11 -25.31
CA ARG A 13 -3.37 -50.08 -24.41
C ARG A 13 -3.01 -49.69 -22.97
N ALA A 14 -1.86 -50.12 -22.48
CA ALA A 14 -1.36 -49.72 -21.16
C ALA A 14 -1.00 -48.22 -21.11
N LEU A 15 -0.37 -47.69 -22.17
CA LEU A 15 -0.06 -46.26 -22.26
C LEU A 15 -1.32 -45.40 -22.40
N ILE A 16 -2.29 -45.83 -23.22
CA ILE A 16 -3.56 -45.08 -23.38
C ILE A 16 -4.35 -45.06 -22.07
N ASN A 17 -4.45 -46.18 -21.35
CA ASN A 17 -5.12 -46.21 -20.05
C ASN A 17 -4.34 -45.46 -18.96
N GLY A 18 -3.00 -45.46 -19.01
CA GLY A 18 -2.16 -44.67 -18.14
C GLY A 18 -2.33 -43.17 -18.35
N VAL A 19 -2.41 -42.72 -19.61
CA VAL A 19 -2.67 -41.31 -19.97
C VAL A 19 -4.09 -40.90 -19.60
N TYR A 20 -5.10 -41.72 -19.85
CA TYR A 20 -6.48 -41.41 -19.44
C TYR A 20 -6.65 -41.32 -17.92
N ASN A 21 -6.01 -42.22 -17.16
CA ASN A 21 -6.04 -42.15 -15.70
C ASN A 21 -5.17 -41.00 -15.14
N TYR A 22 -4.09 -40.62 -15.82
CA TYR A 22 -3.29 -39.43 -15.49
C TYR A 22 -4.05 -38.13 -15.78
N SER A 23 -4.80 -38.07 -16.88
CA SER A 23 -5.67 -36.92 -17.22
C SER A 23 -6.86 -36.79 -16.27
N SER A 24 -7.49 -37.89 -15.86
CA SER A 24 -8.62 -37.87 -14.90
C SER A 24 -8.17 -37.51 -13.48
N SER A 25 -7.02 -38.01 -13.04
CA SER A 25 -6.44 -37.65 -11.73
C SER A 25 -5.85 -36.25 -11.69
N THR A 26 -5.38 -35.71 -12.81
CA THR A 26 -5.02 -34.29 -12.91
C THR A 26 -6.24 -33.40 -12.95
N GLU A 27 -7.35 -33.74 -13.61
CA GLU A 27 -8.56 -32.89 -13.56
C GLU A 27 -9.17 -32.79 -12.14
N ALA A 28 -9.22 -33.90 -11.39
CA ALA A 28 -9.69 -33.89 -10.01
C ALA A 28 -8.72 -33.18 -9.03
N ALA A 29 -7.41 -33.18 -9.30
CA ALA A 29 -6.40 -32.50 -8.48
C ALA A 29 -6.10 -31.04 -8.91
N VAL A 30 -6.37 -30.69 -10.17
CA VAL A 30 -6.29 -29.34 -10.74
C VAL A 30 -7.52 -28.51 -10.37
N ASN A 31 -8.59 -29.17 -9.90
CA ASN A 31 -9.70 -28.54 -9.18
C ASN A 31 -9.38 -28.16 -7.72
N ARG A 32 -8.11 -28.19 -7.30
CA ARG A 32 -7.66 -27.21 -6.31
C ARG A 32 -7.84 -25.85 -6.95
N LYS A 33 -9.02 -25.26 -6.70
CA LYS A 33 -9.38 -23.85 -6.88
C LYS A 33 -8.09 -23.08 -7.09
N ARG A 34 -7.76 -22.77 -8.35
CA ARG A 34 -6.67 -21.87 -8.69
C ARG A 34 -7.15 -20.53 -8.17
N GLU A 35 -7.06 -20.36 -6.84
CA GLU A 35 -7.34 -19.14 -6.14
C GLU A 35 -6.43 -18.16 -6.84
N ARG A 36 -7.03 -17.30 -7.68
CA ARG A 36 -6.28 -16.27 -8.36
C ARG A 36 -5.64 -15.49 -7.22
N ASP A 37 -4.33 -15.63 -7.09
CA ASP A 37 -3.57 -14.97 -6.05
C ASP A 37 -3.61 -13.48 -6.39
N PHE A 38 -4.64 -12.83 -5.89
CA PHE A 38 -4.98 -11.46 -6.23
C PHE A 38 -4.02 -10.56 -5.47
N ARG A 39 -3.02 -10.03 -6.16
CA ARG A 39 -1.95 -9.22 -5.56
C ARG A 39 -1.97 -7.81 -6.13
N LEU A 40 -1.54 -6.85 -5.33
CA LEU A 40 -1.22 -5.52 -5.84
C LEU A 40 0.12 -5.55 -6.58
N LEU A 41 0.09 -5.05 -7.81
CA LEU A 41 1.26 -4.55 -8.51
C LEU A 41 1.30 -3.04 -8.28
N ALA A 42 2.36 -2.57 -7.66
CA ALA A 42 2.50 -1.18 -7.25
C ALA A 42 3.58 -0.48 -8.08
N VAL A 43 3.23 0.71 -8.57
CA VAL A 43 4.15 1.65 -9.21
C VAL A 43 3.93 3.00 -8.55
N ALA A 44 5.01 3.71 -8.27
CA ALA A 44 4.96 5.05 -7.69
C ALA A 44 5.81 6.01 -8.53
N CYS A 45 5.29 7.20 -8.75
CA CYS A 45 5.91 8.28 -9.50
C CYS A 45 5.51 9.60 -8.82
N GLY A 46 6.43 10.55 -8.76
CA GLY A 46 6.18 11.86 -8.18
C GLY A 46 7.16 12.89 -8.71
N PHE A 47 6.73 14.15 -8.70
CA PHE A 47 7.49 15.29 -9.21
C PHE A 47 7.54 16.37 -8.12
N PRO A 48 8.72 16.72 -7.58
CA PRO A 48 8.81 17.73 -6.53
C PRO A 48 8.44 19.11 -7.08
N LYS A 49 7.68 19.90 -6.29
CA LYS A 49 7.29 21.28 -6.65
C LYS A 49 8.48 22.22 -6.79
N VAL A 50 9.58 21.97 -6.08
CA VAL A 50 10.80 22.77 -6.13
C VAL A 50 11.95 21.87 -6.56
N SER A 51 12.63 22.24 -7.65
CA SER A 51 13.87 21.61 -8.09
C SER A 51 15.02 22.03 -7.16
N SER A 52 15.08 21.48 -5.94
CA SER A 52 16.29 21.61 -5.15
C SER A 52 17.35 20.68 -5.76
N HIS A 53 18.51 21.24 -6.10
CA HIS A 53 19.66 20.49 -6.65
C HIS A 53 20.16 19.34 -5.74
N PHE A 54 19.57 19.16 -4.55
CA PHE A 54 19.94 18.17 -3.54
C PHE A 54 18.95 16.99 -3.40
N SER A 55 17.81 16.96 -4.09
CA SER A 55 16.83 15.87 -3.95
C SER A 55 17.13 14.61 -4.79
N ALA A 56 18.36 14.48 -5.31
CA ALA A 56 18.76 13.38 -6.18
C ALA A 56 19.36 12.17 -5.43
N LEU A 57 19.28 12.13 -4.10
CA LEU A 57 19.46 10.87 -3.38
C LEU A 57 18.13 10.10 -3.45
N LEU A 58 18.08 9.17 -4.40
CA LEU A 58 17.00 8.22 -4.70
C LEU A 58 16.61 7.37 -3.47
N ASN A 59 16.00 8.00 -2.46
CA ASN A 59 15.35 7.29 -1.38
C ASN A 59 13.98 6.85 -1.87
N ARG A 60 13.79 5.53 -1.93
CA ARG A 60 12.55 4.90 -2.40
C ARG A 60 11.35 5.50 -1.66
N GLY A 61 10.36 5.96 -2.43
CA GLY A 61 9.10 6.46 -1.87
C GLY A 61 9.12 7.91 -1.39
N ARG A 62 10.13 8.73 -1.71
CA ARG A 62 10.15 10.17 -1.39
C ARG A 62 10.09 11.02 -2.66
N TYR A 63 9.23 12.04 -2.67
CA TYR A 63 8.95 12.89 -3.84
C TYR A 63 8.79 14.36 -3.43
N GLY A 64 9.88 15.03 -3.06
CA GLY A 64 9.80 16.39 -2.51
C GLY A 64 9.25 16.36 -1.10
N ASP A 65 8.10 17.02 -0.87
CA ASP A 65 7.39 16.98 0.41
C ASP A 65 6.49 15.75 0.56
N ASP A 66 6.31 15.01 -0.54
CA ASP A 66 5.41 13.87 -0.57
C ASP A 66 6.19 12.60 -0.23
N ALA A 67 5.51 11.66 0.41
CA ALA A 67 6.05 10.35 0.70
C ALA A 67 5.04 9.26 0.36
N SER A 68 5.54 8.07 0.05
CA SER A 68 4.73 6.89 -0.19
C SER A 68 5.45 5.63 0.29
N PHE A 69 4.69 4.59 0.57
CA PHE A 69 5.26 3.26 0.80
C PHE A 69 4.41 2.17 0.14
N PHE A 70 5.04 1.02 -0.06
CA PHE A 70 4.36 -0.22 -0.43
C PHE A 70 4.94 -1.37 0.37
N ALA A 71 4.07 -2.01 1.17
CA ALA A 71 4.45 -3.10 2.06
C ALA A 71 3.52 -4.30 1.88
N ARG A 72 4.04 -5.49 2.21
CA ARG A 72 3.31 -6.75 2.12
C ARG A 72 3.51 -7.55 3.39
N TYR A 73 2.43 -8.05 3.96
CA TYR A 73 2.47 -8.93 5.14
C TYR A 73 1.40 -10.02 5.02
N LYS A 74 1.85 -11.29 4.96
CA LYS A 74 0.98 -12.48 4.83
C LYS A 74 -0.02 -12.35 3.68
N THR A 75 -1.28 -12.03 3.98
CA THR A 75 -2.39 -11.88 3.02
C THR A 75 -2.73 -10.42 2.71
N ALA A 76 -2.01 -9.45 3.27
CA ALA A 76 -2.27 -8.03 3.07
C ALA A 76 -1.20 -7.37 2.19
N ASP A 77 -1.64 -6.59 1.21
CA ASP A 77 -0.81 -5.62 0.48
C ASP A 77 -1.25 -4.21 0.88
N VAL A 78 -0.31 -3.36 1.24
CA VAL A 78 -0.58 -2.03 1.79
C VAL A 78 0.15 -0.98 0.99
N LEU A 79 -0.58 0.04 0.57
CA LEU A 79 -0.08 1.25 -0.06
C LEU A 79 -0.40 2.42 0.87
N GLY A 80 0.51 3.38 0.95
CA GLY A 80 0.21 4.65 1.60
C GLY A 80 0.88 5.80 0.90
N VAL A 81 0.25 6.97 0.99
CA VAL A 81 0.79 8.26 0.55
C VAL A 81 0.54 9.32 1.62
N ALA A 82 1.43 10.31 1.70
CA ALA A 82 1.28 11.50 2.53
C ALA A 82 1.84 12.72 1.77
N ASP A 83 1.12 13.83 1.80
CA ASP A 83 1.56 15.14 1.29
C ASP A 83 1.94 16.01 2.49
N GLY A 84 3.22 16.37 2.58
CA GLY A 84 3.75 17.26 3.63
C GLY A 84 3.34 18.71 3.39
N VAL A 85 2.74 19.35 4.40
CA VAL A 85 2.21 20.71 4.26
C VAL A 85 3.33 21.73 4.06
N GLY A 86 3.45 22.25 2.84
CA GLY A 86 4.55 23.12 2.44
C GLY A 86 4.72 24.41 3.25
N GLY A 87 3.66 24.87 3.94
CA GLY A 87 3.67 26.08 4.77
C GLY A 87 4.67 26.04 5.94
N TRP A 88 5.09 24.86 6.39
CA TRP A 88 6.09 24.69 7.45
C TRP A 88 7.45 25.29 7.12
N ARG A 89 7.78 25.46 5.83
CA ARG A 89 9.03 26.11 5.40
C ARG A 89 9.17 27.54 5.91
N ASN A 90 8.05 28.25 6.06
CA ASN A 90 8.05 29.62 6.59
C ASN A 90 8.51 29.69 8.05
N TYR A 91 8.50 28.55 8.75
CA TYR A 91 8.98 28.39 10.12
C TYR A 91 10.35 27.69 10.19
N GLY A 92 11.03 27.50 9.05
CA GLY A 92 12.31 26.79 8.97
C GLY A 92 12.18 25.28 9.20
N ILE A 93 10.97 24.73 9.08
CA ILE A 93 10.68 23.30 9.26
C ILE A 93 10.55 22.64 7.88
N ASP A 94 11.27 21.54 7.68
CA ASP A 94 11.23 20.74 6.45
C ASP A 94 9.94 19.88 6.41
N PRO A 95 8.98 20.16 5.50
CA PRO A 95 7.71 19.42 5.44
C PRO A 95 7.91 17.95 5.09
N SER A 96 8.94 17.62 4.30
CA SER A 96 9.22 16.25 3.86
C SER A 96 9.53 15.32 5.03
N ARG A 97 10.06 15.85 6.14
CA ARG A 97 10.44 15.06 7.31
C ARG A 97 9.21 14.40 7.94
N PHE A 98 8.11 15.13 8.09
CA PHE A 98 6.89 14.60 8.69
C PHE A 98 6.26 13.50 7.82
N SER A 99 6.01 13.78 6.54
CA SER A 99 5.39 12.83 5.61
C SER A 99 6.24 11.57 5.42
N CYS A 100 7.58 11.72 5.27
CA CYS A 100 8.49 10.59 5.13
C CYS A 100 8.51 9.71 6.38
N THR A 101 8.69 10.31 7.57
CA THR A 101 8.75 9.52 8.81
C THR A 101 7.42 8.82 9.08
N LEU A 102 6.27 9.46 8.76
CA LEU A 102 4.96 8.83 8.87
C LEU A 102 4.84 7.59 7.99
N MET A 103 5.19 7.70 6.69
CA MET A 103 5.10 6.57 5.75
C MET A 103 6.10 5.46 6.05
N GLU A 104 7.32 5.79 6.47
CA GLU A 104 8.33 4.81 6.92
C GLU A 104 7.87 4.04 8.17
N THR A 105 7.19 4.74 9.09
CA THR A 105 6.64 4.14 10.30
C THR A 105 5.49 3.18 9.97
N CYS A 106 4.59 3.59 9.07
CA CYS A 106 3.53 2.74 8.52
C CYS A 106 4.11 1.47 7.88
N GLU A 107 5.10 1.62 6.99
CA GLU A 107 5.76 0.48 6.32
C GLU A 107 6.34 -0.50 7.33
N ARG A 108 7.10 0.00 8.31
CA ARG A 108 7.69 -0.81 9.38
C ARG A 108 6.63 -1.52 10.22
N LEU A 109 5.51 -0.87 10.56
CA LEU A 109 4.40 -1.50 11.30
C LEU A 109 3.76 -2.62 10.48
N VAL A 110 3.57 -2.43 9.18
CA VAL A 110 3.04 -3.46 8.28
C VAL A 110 4.00 -4.64 8.19
N VAL A 111 5.28 -4.40 7.89
CA VAL A 111 6.29 -5.46 7.73
C VAL A 111 6.49 -6.26 9.03
N SER A 112 6.42 -5.59 10.18
CA SER A 112 6.49 -6.25 11.50
C SER A 112 5.19 -6.95 11.92
N GLY A 113 4.12 -6.87 11.12
CA GLY A 113 2.82 -7.47 11.43
C GLY A 113 2.08 -6.79 12.58
N ARG A 114 2.50 -5.58 12.98
CA ARG A 114 1.89 -4.77 14.04
C ARG A 114 0.81 -3.86 13.47
N PHE A 115 -0.14 -4.44 12.74
CA PHE A 115 -1.28 -3.72 12.19
C PHE A 115 -2.47 -4.67 11.97
N ASN A 116 -3.66 -4.09 11.83
CA ASN A 116 -4.86 -4.82 11.44
C ASN A 116 -5.21 -4.50 9.98
N PRO A 117 -5.18 -5.47 9.04
CA PRO A 117 -5.52 -5.24 7.64
C PRO A 117 -6.92 -4.67 7.40
N ARG A 118 -7.85 -4.86 8.34
CA ARG A 118 -9.23 -4.33 8.26
C ARG A 118 -9.40 -2.93 8.85
N ASN A 119 -8.36 -2.38 9.48
CA ASN A 119 -8.40 -1.07 10.13
C ASN A 119 -7.14 -0.26 9.80
N PRO A 120 -7.03 0.28 8.56
CA PRO A 120 -5.93 1.16 8.17
C PRO A 120 -5.90 2.48 8.94
N GLY A 121 -7.03 2.95 9.48
CA GLY A 121 -7.05 4.15 10.35
C GLY A 121 -6.18 3.95 11.60
N HIS A 122 -6.21 2.75 12.19
CA HIS A 122 -5.34 2.40 13.31
C HIS A 122 -3.85 2.38 12.92
N LEU A 123 -3.52 2.00 11.68
CA LEU A 123 -2.13 2.04 11.20
C LEU A 123 -1.61 3.49 11.12
N ILE A 124 -2.43 4.41 10.61
CA ILE A 124 -2.11 5.84 10.57
C ILE A 124 -1.96 6.39 11.99
N ALA A 125 -2.92 6.12 12.87
CA ALA A 125 -2.91 6.59 14.25
C ALA A 125 -1.69 6.07 15.04
N ALA A 126 -1.41 4.76 14.95
CA ALA A 126 -0.24 4.16 15.61
C ALA A 126 1.07 4.77 15.11
N SER A 127 1.18 5.03 13.80
CA SER A 127 2.35 5.68 13.23
C SER A 127 2.50 7.11 13.75
N TYR A 128 1.41 7.89 13.76
CA TYR A 128 1.39 9.24 14.31
C TYR A 128 1.80 9.28 15.80
N TYR A 129 1.32 8.35 16.62
CA TYR A 129 1.72 8.28 18.03
C TYR A 129 3.23 7.96 18.18
N GLU A 130 3.79 7.06 17.36
CA GLU A 130 5.25 6.82 17.37
C GLU A 130 6.04 8.07 16.96
N LEU A 131 5.55 8.88 16.00
CA LEU A 131 6.17 10.16 15.64
C LEU A 131 6.13 11.15 16.82
N LYS A 132 5.00 11.22 17.52
CA LYS A 132 4.80 12.10 18.67
C LYS A 132 5.69 11.76 19.85
N GLU A 133 5.96 10.48 20.08
CA GLU A 133 6.79 9.96 21.17
C GLU A 133 8.27 9.83 20.80
N ASN A 134 8.65 10.22 19.59
CA ASN A 134 10.03 10.14 19.11
C ASN A 134 10.95 11.03 19.95
N LYS A 135 12.16 10.52 20.24
CA LYS A 135 13.21 11.29 20.95
C LYS A 135 13.62 12.53 20.17
N GLU A 136 13.64 12.43 18.85
CA GLU A 136 13.82 13.57 17.97
C GLU A 136 12.46 14.16 17.64
N GLN A 137 12.31 15.47 17.85
CA GLN A 137 11.08 16.17 17.49
C GLN A 137 10.88 16.17 15.97
N ILE A 138 9.90 15.39 15.51
CA ILE A 138 9.41 15.43 14.14
C ILE A 138 8.31 16.49 14.09
N LEU A 139 8.69 17.70 13.70
CA LEU A 139 7.77 18.81 13.53
C LEU A 139 7.23 18.85 12.11
N GLY A 140 6.01 19.33 11.96
CA GLY A 140 5.36 19.45 10.65
C GLY A 140 3.92 18.94 10.68
N SER A 141 3.35 18.81 9.49
CA SER A 141 2.05 18.18 9.29
C SER A 141 1.98 17.56 7.89
N SER A 142 1.11 16.58 7.75
CA SER A 142 0.80 15.99 6.46
C SER A 142 -0.64 15.48 6.41
N THR A 143 -1.15 15.34 5.20
CA THR A 143 -2.26 14.42 4.91
C THR A 143 -1.79 12.96 5.06
N ALA A 144 -2.71 12.01 5.01
CA ALA A 144 -2.37 10.60 4.83
C ALA A 144 -3.52 9.82 4.19
N CYS A 145 -3.21 9.01 3.18
CA CYS A 145 -4.12 8.05 2.58
C CYS A 145 -3.47 6.67 2.56
N VAL A 146 -4.15 5.68 3.15
CA VAL A 146 -3.70 4.28 3.20
C VAL A 146 -4.76 3.37 2.58
N VAL A 147 -4.32 2.47 1.71
CA VAL A 147 -5.14 1.45 1.06
C VAL A 147 -4.56 0.07 1.36
N VAL A 148 -5.39 -0.83 1.88
CA VAL A 148 -5.04 -2.21 2.20
C VAL A 148 -5.88 -3.15 1.35
N LEU A 149 -5.23 -3.95 0.51
CA LEU A 149 -5.84 -5.12 -0.10
C LEU A 149 -5.67 -6.32 0.83
N ASN A 150 -6.77 -6.75 1.45
CA ASN A 150 -6.80 -7.98 2.23
C ASN A 150 -7.20 -9.17 1.35
N ARG A 151 -6.25 -10.06 1.03
CA ARG A 151 -6.50 -11.25 0.21
C ARG A 151 -7.37 -12.30 0.90
N THR A 152 -7.49 -12.26 2.23
CA THR A 152 -8.31 -13.23 2.96
C THR A 152 -9.79 -13.07 2.66
N ASP A 153 -10.29 -11.84 2.61
CA ASP A 153 -11.70 -11.53 2.32
C ASP A 153 -11.88 -10.83 0.96
N GLN A 154 -10.79 -10.61 0.22
CA GLN A 154 -10.76 -9.96 -1.09
C GLN A 154 -11.30 -8.52 -1.08
N MET A 155 -11.17 -7.83 0.05
CA MET A 155 -11.66 -6.47 0.24
C MET A 155 -10.52 -5.45 0.23
N LEU A 156 -10.86 -4.24 -0.25
CA LEU A 156 -10.05 -3.04 -0.06
C LEU A 156 -10.53 -2.31 1.20
N TYR A 157 -9.64 -2.14 2.17
CA TYR A 157 -9.86 -1.30 3.35
C TYR A 157 -9.06 -0.02 3.18
N THR A 158 -9.64 1.13 3.49
CA THR A 158 -8.99 2.42 3.27
C THR A 158 -9.15 3.34 4.46
N ALA A 159 -8.20 4.26 4.64
CA ALA A 159 -8.29 5.37 5.56
C ALA A 159 -7.66 6.59 4.91
N ASN A 160 -8.35 7.72 5.00
CA ASN A 160 -7.91 9.00 4.43
C ASN A 160 -8.08 10.10 5.48
N ILE A 161 -7.05 10.93 5.62
CA ILE A 161 -7.10 12.21 6.32
C ILE A 161 -6.54 13.30 5.41
N GLY A 162 -7.35 14.31 5.12
CA GLY A 162 -7.02 15.42 4.22
C GLY A 162 -7.54 15.25 2.79
N ASP A 163 -6.89 15.92 1.85
CA ASP A 163 -7.25 15.93 0.42
C ASP A 163 -6.35 15.05 -0.45
N SER A 164 -5.52 14.21 0.18
CA SER A 164 -5.05 12.99 -0.47
C SER A 164 -6.23 12.06 -0.77
N GLY A 165 -6.00 11.01 -1.57
CA GLY A 165 -7.09 10.13 -1.93
C GLY A 165 -6.71 8.95 -2.81
N PHE A 166 -7.73 8.19 -3.17
CA PHE A 166 -7.60 7.04 -4.06
C PHE A 166 -8.82 6.91 -4.98
N LEU A 167 -8.60 6.21 -6.09
CA LEU A 167 -9.61 5.90 -7.08
C LEU A 167 -9.58 4.39 -7.35
N VAL A 168 -10.75 3.76 -7.44
CA VAL A 168 -10.86 2.38 -7.89
C VAL A 168 -11.44 2.39 -9.29
N MET A 169 -10.67 1.88 -10.25
CA MET A 169 -11.11 1.69 -11.63
C MET A 169 -11.34 0.22 -11.93
N ARG A 170 -12.44 -0.08 -12.62
CA ARG A 170 -12.79 -1.43 -13.08
C ARG A 170 -13.42 -1.32 -14.46
N ASN A 171 -12.93 -2.09 -15.43
CA ASN A 171 -13.42 -2.10 -16.82
C ASN A 171 -13.47 -0.70 -17.45
N GLY A 172 -12.43 0.12 -17.22
CA GLY A 172 -12.33 1.47 -17.77
C GLY A 172 -13.22 2.52 -17.08
N GLN A 173 -13.92 2.17 -16.00
CA GLN A 173 -14.79 3.08 -15.27
C GLN A 173 -14.33 3.27 -13.83
N VAL A 174 -14.56 4.47 -13.31
CA VAL A 174 -14.39 4.80 -11.88
C VAL A 174 -15.56 4.20 -11.11
N VAL A 175 -15.29 3.19 -10.29
CA VAL A 175 -16.30 2.56 -9.44
C VAL A 175 -16.30 3.12 -8.01
N HIS A 176 -15.22 3.79 -7.62
CA HIS A 176 -15.12 4.50 -6.33
C HIS A 176 -14.07 5.61 -6.40
N ARG A 177 -14.34 6.70 -5.68
CA ARG A 177 -13.44 7.83 -5.46
C ARG A 177 -13.53 8.20 -3.98
N SER A 178 -12.40 8.37 -3.32
CA SER A 178 -12.37 8.90 -1.95
C SER A 178 -12.87 10.35 -1.92
N GLU A 179 -13.51 10.72 -0.83
CA GLU A 179 -13.89 12.11 -0.56
C GLU A 179 -12.68 12.88 0.01
N GLU A 180 -12.44 14.07 -0.55
CA GLU A 180 -11.45 15.01 -0.03
C GLU A 180 -11.98 15.64 1.26
N GLN A 181 -11.09 15.79 2.25
CA GLN A 181 -11.41 16.41 3.53
C GLN A 181 -10.65 17.73 3.66
N GLN A 182 -11.38 18.84 3.72
CA GLN A 182 -10.83 20.18 3.86
C GLN A 182 -11.65 21.03 4.83
N HIS A 183 -11.00 21.92 5.57
CA HIS A 183 -11.66 22.93 6.41
C HIS A 183 -12.26 24.06 5.54
N TYR A 184 -11.50 24.45 4.51
CA TYR A 184 -11.86 25.42 3.48
C TYR A 184 -10.88 25.26 2.30
N PHE A 185 -11.06 26.05 1.24
CA PHE A 185 -10.28 25.94 0.02
C PHE A 185 -8.77 25.85 0.30
N ASN A 186 -8.14 24.78 -0.19
CA ASN A 186 -6.70 24.55 -0.10
C ASN A 186 -6.17 24.46 1.35
N THR A 187 -7.01 24.04 2.30
CA THR A 187 -6.63 23.77 3.70
C THR A 187 -7.16 22.40 4.13
N PRO A 188 -6.43 21.31 3.82
CA PRO A 188 -6.85 19.96 4.15
C PRO A 188 -6.79 19.67 5.63
N PHE A 189 -7.60 18.70 6.05
CA PHE A 189 -7.41 18.03 7.33
C PHE A 189 -6.01 17.41 7.39
N GLN A 190 -5.36 17.49 8.55
CA GLN A 190 -3.95 17.08 8.65
C GLN A 190 -3.57 16.60 10.04
N LEU A 191 -2.71 15.58 10.06
CA LEU A 191 -1.98 15.18 11.26
C LEU A 191 -0.86 16.20 11.48
N SER A 192 -0.72 16.73 12.70
CA SER A 192 0.17 17.86 12.95
C SER A 192 0.89 17.75 14.29
N LEU A 193 2.21 17.94 14.25
CA LEU A 193 3.06 18.12 15.43
C LEU A 193 3.72 19.50 15.33
N ALA A 194 3.07 20.46 15.98
CA ALA A 194 3.56 21.83 16.04
C ALA A 194 4.49 22.05 17.25
N PRO A 195 5.53 22.89 17.12
CA PRO A 195 6.30 23.31 18.29
C PRO A 195 5.42 24.09 19.28
N ALA A 196 5.80 24.02 20.56
CA ALA A 196 4.98 24.49 21.68
C ALA A 196 4.60 25.99 21.61
N ASN A 197 5.42 26.79 20.92
CA ASN A 197 5.20 28.22 20.75
C ASN A 197 4.11 28.59 19.72
N ILE A 198 3.67 27.65 18.87
CA ILE A 198 2.70 27.92 17.79
C ILE A 198 1.53 26.92 17.75
N THR A 199 1.36 26.08 18.77
CA THR A 199 0.33 25.01 18.81
C THR A 199 -1.11 25.51 18.63
N GLY A 200 -1.42 26.77 18.96
CA GLY A 200 -2.74 27.38 18.76
C GLY A 200 -2.94 28.10 17.41
N LEU A 201 -1.88 28.18 16.58
CA LEU A 201 -1.88 28.88 15.29
C LEU A 201 -1.91 27.92 14.10
N VAL A 202 -1.86 26.61 14.36
CA VAL A 202 -1.74 25.55 13.35
C VAL A 202 -2.94 24.61 13.44
N HIS A 203 -3.54 24.29 12.30
CA HIS A 203 -4.60 23.29 12.22
C HIS A 203 -4.06 21.90 12.60
N SER A 204 -4.80 21.19 13.45
CA SER A 204 -4.45 19.84 13.92
C SER A 204 -5.71 19.03 14.08
N ASP A 205 -5.89 18.08 13.16
CA ASP A 205 -6.99 17.14 13.16
C ASP A 205 -6.49 15.84 13.78
N ARG A 206 -7.05 15.50 14.94
CA ARG A 206 -6.60 14.38 15.78
C ARG A 206 -7.44 13.13 15.58
#